data_AF-A0A2W4RRN7-F1
#
_entry.id   AF-A0A2W4RRN7-F1
#
_cell.length_a   1.000
_cell.length_b   1.000
_cell.length_c   1.000
_cell.angle_alpha   90.00
_cell.angle_beta   90.00
_cell.angle_gamma   90.00
#
_symmetry.space_group_name_H-M   'P 1'
#
loop_
_entity.id
_entity.type
_entity.pdbx_description
1 polymer ?
#
loop_
_entity_poly.entity_id
_entity_poly.type
_entity_poly.pdbx_seq_one_letter_code
_entity_poly.pdbx_strand_id
1 'polypeptide(L)' 'MSQSEEPKPQRRLTPAAERALKEAEERRRQAKVEERPKEIGGRDGPDPVRYGDWEKDGIASDF' A
#
# COMPACT_ATOMS: atom_id res chain seq x y z
N MET A 1 -13.51 -17.37 7.00
CA MET A 1 -12.96 -18.04 5.79
C MET A 1 -11.67 -17.33 5.45
N SER A 2 -10.53 -18.00 5.62
CA SER A 2 -9.19 -17.44 5.40
C SER A 2 -8.94 -17.40 3.89
N GLN A 3 -8.87 -16.21 3.29
CA GLN A 3 -8.56 -16.09 1.86
C GLN A 3 -7.13 -16.58 1.64
N SER A 4 -7.00 -17.66 0.89
CA SER A 4 -5.76 -18.27 0.45
C SER A 4 -5.01 -17.28 -0.45
N GLU A 5 -3.79 -16.91 -0.05
CA GLU A 5 -2.91 -16.07 -0.86
C GLU A 5 -2.33 -16.94 -1.99
N GLU A 6 -3.03 -16.99 -3.13
CA GLU A 6 -2.50 -17.66 -4.32
C GLU A 6 -1.22 -16.96 -4.80
N PRO A 7 -0.12 -17.69 -5.06
CA PRO A 7 1.11 -17.07 -5.53
C PRO A 7 0.90 -16.55 -6.95
N LYS A 8 0.71 -15.23 -7.09
CA LYS A 8 0.67 -14.57 -8.39
C LYS A 8 1.95 -14.91 -9.17
N PRO A 9 1.86 -15.15 -10.49
CA PRO A 9 3.01 -15.51 -11.30
C PRO A 9 4.10 -14.45 -11.09
N GLN A 10 5.26 -14.88 -10.57
CA GLN A 10 6.39 -14.00 -10.32
C GLN A 10 6.89 -13.48 -11.66
N ARG A 11 6.43 -12.29 -12.05
CA ARG A 11 6.99 -11.57 -13.18
C ARG A 11 8.45 -11.32 -12.85
N ARG A 12 9.35 -11.79 -13.73
CA ARG A 12 10.78 -11.49 -13.60
C ARG A 12 10.92 -9.98 -13.52
N LEU A 13 11.57 -9.50 -12.46
CA LEU A 13 11.82 -8.08 -12.29
C LEU A 13 12.75 -7.62 -13.41
N THR A 14 12.44 -6.46 -13.98
CA THR A 14 13.39 -5.82 -14.90
C THR A 14 14.55 -5.26 -14.09
N PRO A 15 15.75 -5.09 -14.69
CA PRO A 15 16.88 -4.44 -14.01
C PRO A 15 16.58 -3.02 -13.53
N ALA A 16 15.58 -2.35 -14.12
CA ALA A 16 15.09 -1.06 -13.64
C ALA A 16 14.26 -1.21 -12.36
N ALA A 17 13.39 -2.22 -12.27
CA ALA A 17 12.58 -2.50 -11.09
C ALA A 17 13.44 -2.89 -9.88
N GLU A 18 14.49 -3.70 -10.08
CA GLU A 18 15.41 -4.10 -9.02
C GLU A 18 16.16 -2.88 -8.43
N ARG A 19 16.63 -1.98 -9.29
CA ARG A 19 17.29 -0.73 -8.85
C ARG A 19 16.34 0.17 -8.06
N ALA A 20 15.11 0.33 -8.53
CA ALA A 20 14.11 1.15 -7.85
C ALA A 20 13.75 0.59 -6.45
N LEU A 21 13.64 -0.74 -6.34
CA LEU A 21 13.40 -1.40 -5.05
C LEU A 21 14.56 -1.22 -4.08
N LYS A 22 15.80 -1.35 -4.56
CA LYS A 22 17.01 -1.16 -3.75
C LYS A 22 17.09 0.28 -3.23
N GLU A 23 16.85 1.28 -4.07
CA GLU A 23 16.84 2.68 -3.65
C GLU A 23 15.71 2.97 -2.64
N ALA A 24 14.51 2.43 -2.87
CA ALA A 24 13.41 2.58 -1.94
C ALA A 24 13.71 1.92 -0.58
N GLU A 25 14.43 0.79 -0.58
CA GLU A 25 14.88 0.13 0.64
C GLU A 25 15.94 0.95 1.37
N GLU A 26 16.93 1.49 0.66
CA GLU A 26 17.94 2.39 1.24
C GLU A 26 17.27 3.63 1.88
N ARG A 27 16.27 4.22 1.21
CA ARG A 27 15.46 5.31 1.79
C ARG A 27 14.70 4.89 3.03
N ARG A 28 14.06 3.71 3.04
CA ARG A 28 13.35 3.19 4.23
C ARG A 28 14.30 2.93 5.39
N ARG A 29 15.52 2.45 5.14
CA ARG A 29 16.56 2.23 6.17
C ARG A 29 17.06 3.55 6.76
N GLN A 30 17.16 4.60 5.95
CA GLN A 30 17.57 5.94 6.39
C GLN A 30 16.44 6.75 7.01
N ALA A 31 15.19 6.46 6.65
CA ALA A 31 14.02 7.09 7.25
C ALA A 31 13.91 6.68 8.72
N LYS A 32 13.89 7.67 9.60
CA LYS A 32 13.57 7.45 11.00
C LYS A 32 12.09 7.08 11.09
N VAL A 33 11.79 5.94 11.71
CA VAL A 33 10.40 5.56 11.97
C VAL A 33 9.86 6.53 13.01
N GLU A 34 9.10 7.51 12.56
CA GLU A 34 8.28 8.33 13.45
C GLU A 34 7.14 7.46 13.95
N GLU A 35 7.07 7.21 15.26
CA GLU A 35 5.89 6.64 15.89
C GLU A 35 4.75 7.64 15.77
N ARG A 36 3.98 7.50 14.70
CA ARG A 36 2.72 8.23 14.53
C ARG A 36 1.64 7.44 15.27
N PRO A 37 0.78 8.10 16.04
CA PRO A 37 -0.34 7.41 16.66
C PRO A 37 -1.13 6.69 15.56
N LYS A 38 -1.45 5.42 15.82
CA LYS A 38 -2.26 4.64 14.89
C LYS A 38 -3.60 5.35 14.71
N GLU A 39 -4.01 5.54 13.47
CA GLU A 39 -5.35 6.03 13.18
C GLU A 39 -6.37 4.96 13.64
N ILE A 40 -7.27 5.34 14.53
CA ILE A 40 -8.31 4.46 15.07
C ILE A 40 -9.62 4.83 14.38
N GLY A 41 -10.22 3.90 13.63
CA GLY A 41 -11.49 4.10 12.95
C GLY A 41 -11.39 4.69 11.53
N GLY A 42 -10.18 4.99 11.04
CA GLY A 42 -9.96 5.36 9.64
C GLY A 42 -10.10 4.15 8.71
N ARG A 43 -10.53 4.40 7.46
CA ARG A 43 -10.60 3.36 6.43
C ARG A 43 -9.17 2.95 6.04
N ASP A 44 -8.88 1.65 6.02
CA ASP A 44 -7.58 1.17 5.55
C ASP A 44 -7.36 1.61 4.10
N GLY A 45 -6.20 2.20 3.82
CA GLY A 45 -5.79 2.59 2.48
C GLY A 45 -5.57 4.09 2.28
N PRO A 46 -5.17 4.50 1.08
CA PRO A 46 -4.88 5.89 0.78
C PRO A 46 -6.17 6.73 0.74
N ASP A 47 -6.07 7.97 1.19
CA ASP A 47 -7.19 8.92 1.34
C ASP A 47 -8.12 8.93 0.11
N PRO A 48 -9.41 8.56 0.23
CA PRO A 48 -10.33 8.48 -0.89
C PRO A 48 -10.49 9.83 -1.62
N VAL A 49 -10.30 10.95 -0.93
CA VAL A 49 -10.33 12.30 -1.53
C VAL A 49 -9.16 12.49 -2.49
N ARG A 50 -7.99 11.91 -2.21
CA ARG A 50 -6.80 12.03 -3.06
C ARG A 50 -6.79 11.07 -4.24
N TYR A 51 -7.41 9.90 -4.11
CA TYR A 51 -7.28 8.81 -5.07
C TYR A 51 -8.59 8.41 -5.77
N GLY A 52 -9.70 9.10 -5.49
CA GLY A 52 -10.98 8.92 -6.19
C GLY A 52 -11.72 7.63 -5.85
N ASP A 53 -11.24 6.86 -4.88
CA ASP A 53 -11.82 5.57 -4.48
C ASP A 53 -12.86 5.77 -3.36
N TRP A 54 -13.94 6.50 -3.68
CA TRP A 54 -15.09 6.69 -2.78
C TRP A 54 -15.96 5.43 -2.69
N GLU A 55 -15.62 4.39 -3.46
CA GLU A 55 -16.38 3.16 -3.52
C GLU A 55 -15.82 2.13 -2.53
N LYS A 56 -16.74 1.43 -1.86
CA LYS A 56 -16.44 0.18 -1.15
C LYS A 56 -17.51 -0.82 -1.55
N ASP A 57 -17.09 -1.95 -2.13
CA ASP A 57 -18.00 -2.99 -2.63
C ASP A 57 -19.09 -2.44 -3.58
N GLY A 58 -18.75 -1.43 -4.38
CA GLY A 58 -19.66 -0.78 -5.34
C GLY A 58 -20.65 0.23 -4.74
N ILE A 59 -20.49 0.58 -3.46
CA ILE A 59 -21.29 1.61 -2.78
C ILE A 59 -20.40 2.84 -2.56
N ALA A 60 -20.83 3.98 -3.08
CA ALA A 60 -20.21 5.27 -2.78
C ALA A 60 -20.47 5.61 -1.30
N SER A 61 -19.40 5.81 -0.53
CA SER A 61 -19.45 6.09 0.92
C SER A 61 -18.80 7.44 1.19
N ASP A 62 -19.53 8.35 1.83
CA ASP A 62 -19.14 9.75 2.07
C ASP A 62 -18.71 10.07 3.52
N PHE A 63 -18.38 9.05 4.32
CA PHE A 63 -18.00 9.17 5.74
C PHE A 63 -16.86 8.21 6.12
#